data_AF-A0A661QLI6-F1
#
_entry.id   AF-A0A661QLI6-F1
#
_cell.length_a   1.000
_cell.length_b   1.000
_cell.length_c   1.000
_cell.angle_alpha   90.00
_cell.angle_beta   90.00
_cell.angle_gamma   90.00
#
_symmetry.space_group_name_H-M   'P 1'
#
loop_
_entity.id
_entity.type
_entity.pdbx_description
1 polymer ?
#
loop_
_entity_poly.entity_id
_entity_poly.type
_entity_poly.pdbx_seq_one_letter_code
_entity_poly.pdbx_strand_id
1 'polypeptide(L)'
;MIHIQESKTADTRTCDSSQVTKEQLLESSHQHINDVTKGLDFLINMLVDAEIHHDHDKISDIDGFHRDFITGFKSTEWWDNHRKVNRHHLLVADGVPDDVNLIDVLDMIVDCVMAGMGRSGSVYPLNIDAKVLIAAFQNTVELLKNEIVVEKKEA
;
A
#
# COMPACT_ATOMS: atom_id res chain seq x y z
N MET A 1 -2.48 8.66 12.57
CA MET A 1 -3.62 8.27 13.43
C MET A 1 -4.95 8.71 12.83
N ILE A 2 -5.82 7.74 12.59
CA ILE A 2 -7.19 7.86 12.08
C ILE A 2 -8.14 7.68 13.26
N HIS A 3 -8.95 8.69 13.54
CA HIS A 3 -9.93 8.64 14.62
C HIS A 3 -11.28 8.18 14.09
N ILE A 4 -11.80 7.09 14.65
CA ILE A 4 -13.13 6.55 14.33
C ILE A 4 -13.97 6.45 15.60
N GLN A 5 -15.29 6.43 15.45
CA GLN A 5 -16.18 6.30 16.60
C GLN A 5 -16.67 4.86 16.74
N GLU A 6 -16.89 4.42 17.98
CA GLU A 6 -17.56 3.14 18.23
C GLU A 6 -18.98 3.13 17.63
N SER A 7 -19.35 2.04 16.95
CA SER A 7 -20.70 1.84 16.39
C SER A 7 -21.30 0.55 16.95
N LYS A 8 -22.33 0.66 17.79
CA LYS A 8 -22.98 -0.50 18.45
C LYS A 8 -24.26 -0.97 17.75
N THR A 9 -24.87 -0.10 16.96
CA THR A 9 -26.24 -0.26 16.45
C THR A 9 -26.32 -0.80 15.02
N ALA A 10 -25.19 -0.92 14.31
CA ALA A 10 -25.10 -1.51 12.98
C ALA A 10 -24.30 -2.83 12.93
N ASP A 11 -23.95 -3.43 14.06
CA ASP A 11 -23.34 -4.76 14.11
C ASP A 11 -24.41 -5.83 14.32
N THR A 12 -24.76 -6.56 13.26
CA THR A 12 -25.73 -7.66 13.29
C THR A 12 -25.28 -8.86 14.13
N ARG A 13 -24.01 -8.92 14.54
CA ARG A 13 -23.44 -10.01 15.34
C ARG A 13 -23.56 -9.74 16.84
N THR A 14 -23.65 -8.47 17.25
CA THR A 14 -23.59 -8.07 18.67
C THR A 14 -24.73 -7.18 19.13
N CYS A 15 -25.53 -6.62 18.22
CA CYS A 15 -26.67 -5.79 18.56
C CYS A 15 -27.97 -6.60 18.61
N ASP A 16 -28.86 -6.30 19.56
CA ASP A 16 -30.26 -6.74 19.49
C ASP A 16 -30.98 -5.92 18.40
N SER A 17 -31.07 -6.49 17.21
CA SER A 17 -31.66 -5.84 16.03
C SER A 17 -33.14 -5.48 16.21
N SER A 18 -33.84 -6.08 17.19
CA SER A 18 -35.26 -5.77 17.46
C SER A 18 -35.47 -4.40 18.10
N GLN A 19 -34.41 -3.82 18.69
CA GLN A 19 -34.45 -2.55 19.41
C GLN A 19 -33.85 -1.38 18.62
N VAL A 20 -33.29 -1.62 17.43
CA VAL A 20 -32.65 -0.58 16.63
C VAL A 20 -33.68 0.09 15.71
N THR A 21 -33.78 1.41 15.80
CA THR A 21 -34.64 2.18 14.89
C THR A 21 -33.98 2.35 13.52
N LYS A 22 -34.80 2.65 12.50
CA LYS A 22 -34.30 2.98 11.16
C LYS A 22 -33.35 4.18 11.20
N GLU A 23 -33.65 5.17 12.03
CA GLU A 23 -32.86 6.39 12.20
C GLU A 23 -31.48 6.07 12.81
N GLN A 24 -31.43 5.20 13.83
CA GLN A 24 -30.16 4.74 14.41
C GLN A 24 -29.32 3.96 13.41
N LEU A 25 -29.94 3.11 12.58
CA LEU A 25 -29.24 2.41 11.50
C LEU A 25 -28.68 3.39 10.46
N LEU A 26 -29.46 4.41 10.08
CA LEU A 26 -29.03 5.42 9.12
C LEU A 26 -27.85 6.23 9.66
N GLU A 27 -27.91 6.68 10.91
CA GLU A 27 -26.80 7.38 11.58
C GLU A 27 -25.54 6.51 11.63
N SER A 28 -25.68 5.26 12.07
CA SER A 28 -24.56 4.30 12.14
C SER A 28 -23.96 4.01 10.76
N SER A 29 -24.79 3.98 9.71
CA SER A 29 -24.33 3.77 8.34
C SER A 29 -23.54 4.97 7.83
N HIS A 30 -24.01 6.20 8.09
CA HIS A 30 -23.26 7.40 7.75
C HIS A 30 -21.92 7.48 8.49
N GLN A 31 -21.91 7.12 9.78
CA GLN A 31 -20.68 7.01 10.57
C GLN A 31 -19.71 6.00 9.93
N HIS A 32 -20.16 4.78 9.65
CA HIS A 32 -19.30 3.75 9.03
C HIS A 32 -18.73 4.19 7.68
N ILE A 33 -19.55 4.80 6.83
CA ILE A 33 -19.08 5.32 5.53
C ILE A 33 -17.98 6.36 5.75
N ASN A 34 -18.19 7.32 6.66
CA ASN A 34 -17.18 8.34 6.95
C ASN A 34 -15.89 7.74 7.52
N ASP A 35 -15.98 6.72 8.38
CA ASP A 35 -14.81 6.05 8.95
C ASP A 35 -14.03 5.23 7.90
N VAL A 36 -14.73 4.56 6.99
CA VAL A 36 -14.12 3.88 5.83
C VAL A 36 -13.43 4.89 4.91
N THR A 37 -14.06 6.04 4.64
CA THR A 37 -13.46 7.10 3.82
C THR A 37 -12.11 7.53 4.39
N LYS A 38 -12.00 7.74 5.71
CA LYS A 38 -10.72 8.10 6.36
C LYS A 38 -9.64 7.02 6.14
N GLY A 39 -10.01 5.74 6.21
CA GLY A 39 -9.10 4.63 5.94
C GLY A 39 -8.62 4.59 4.49
N LEU A 40 -9.52 4.86 3.53
CA LEU A 40 -9.17 4.98 2.12
C LEU A 40 -8.28 6.20 1.84
N ASP A 41 -8.60 7.35 2.43
CA ASP A 41 -7.80 8.58 2.31
C ASP A 41 -6.37 8.37 2.83
N PHE A 42 -6.20 7.61 3.92
CA PHE A 42 -4.88 7.23 4.40
C PHE A 42 -4.09 6.43 3.37
N LEU A 43 -4.70 5.40 2.76
CA LEU A 43 -4.04 4.61 1.71
C LEU A 43 -3.75 5.44 0.44
N ILE A 44 -4.63 6.38 0.09
CA ILE A 44 -4.41 7.33 -1.00
C ILE A 44 -3.17 8.19 -0.71
N ASN A 45 -3.02 8.71 0.50
CA ASN A 45 -1.84 9.49 0.87
C ASN A 45 -0.56 8.65 0.79
N MET A 46 -0.62 7.38 1.19
CA MET A 46 0.53 6.47 1.00
C MET A 46 0.88 6.25 -0.48
N LEU A 47 -0.12 6.17 -1.37
CA LEU A 47 0.14 6.11 -2.82
C LEU A 47 0.81 7.38 -3.33
N VAL A 48 0.39 8.55 -2.85
CA VAL A 48 1.04 9.83 -3.17
C VAL A 48 2.49 9.84 -2.65
N ASP A 49 2.73 9.33 -1.45
CA ASP A 49 4.09 9.21 -0.93
C ASP A 49 4.95 8.26 -1.77
N ALA A 50 4.40 7.13 -2.22
CA ALA A 50 5.08 6.21 -3.13
C ALA A 50 5.41 6.87 -4.48
N GLU A 51 4.48 7.64 -5.06
CA GLU A 51 4.71 8.42 -6.29
C GLU A 51 5.92 9.35 -6.15
N ILE A 52 6.00 10.10 -5.05
CA ILE A 52 7.07 11.08 -4.81
C ILE A 52 8.44 10.42 -4.65
N HIS A 53 8.49 9.23 -4.05
CA HIS A 53 9.74 8.54 -3.70
C HIS A 53 10.14 7.44 -4.69
N HIS A 54 9.32 7.19 -5.71
CA HIS A 54 9.61 6.21 -6.75
C HIS A 54 10.96 6.50 -7.41
N ASP A 55 11.87 5.51 -7.40
CA ASP A 55 13.21 5.59 -7.99
C ASP A 55 14.08 6.77 -7.49
N HIS A 56 13.82 7.29 -6.29
CA HIS A 56 14.49 8.48 -5.76
C HIS A 56 16.03 8.40 -5.81
N ASP A 57 16.59 7.20 -5.66
CA ASP A 57 18.04 6.96 -5.69
C ASP A 57 18.65 7.07 -7.10
N LYS A 58 17.87 6.95 -8.17
CA LYS A 58 18.33 7.28 -9.54
C LYS A 58 18.70 8.75 -9.65
N ILE A 59 18.01 9.62 -8.91
CA ILE A 59 18.24 11.06 -8.92
C ILE A 59 19.33 11.42 -7.91
N SER A 60 19.31 10.85 -6.70
CA SER A 60 20.32 11.16 -5.69
C SER A 60 21.68 10.52 -5.94
N ASP A 61 21.76 9.42 -6.69
CA ASP A 61 23.00 8.75 -7.11
C ASP A 61 22.99 8.42 -8.62
N ILE A 62 22.84 9.46 -9.44
CA ILE A 62 22.85 9.32 -10.90
C ILE A 62 24.19 8.79 -11.43
N ASP A 63 25.30 9.07 -10.75
CA ASP A 63 26.63 8.57 -11.12
C ASP A 63 26.75 7.06 -10.85
N GLY A 64 26.20 6.59 -9.73
CA GLY A 64 25.94 5.18 -9.42
C GLY A 64 25.20 4.47 -10.54
N PHE A 65 24.02 5.00 -10.86
CA PHE A 65 23.18 4.42 -11.89
C PHE A 65 23.89 4.39 -13.24
N HIS A 66 24.51 5.50 -13.66
CA HIS A 66 25.22 5.58 -14.93
C HIS A 66 26.41 4.60 -15.00
N ARG A 67 27.16 4.44 -13.90
CA ARG A 67 28.28 3.49 -13.81
C ARG A 67 27.83 2.06 -14.09
N ASP A 68 26.76 1.61 -13.46
CA ASP A 68 26.22 0.26 -13.71
C ASP A 68 25.64 0.17 -15.14
N PHE A 69 24.91 1.21 -15.58
CA PHE A 69 24.25 1.25 -16.88
C PHE A 69 25.21 1.08 -18.06
N ILE A 70 26.33 1.81 -18.12
CA ILE A 70 27.28 1.73 -19.25
C ILE A 70 27.96 0.38 -19.38
N THR A 71 27.97 -0.43 -18.31
CA THR A 71 28.48 -1.80 -18.33
C THR A 71 27.45 -2.81 -18.79
N GLY A 72 26.19 -2.38 -18.98
CA GLY A 72 25.04 -3.26 -19.15
C GLY A 72 24.74 -4.04 -17.87
N PHE A 73 24.91 -3.42 -16.70
CA PHE A 73 24.73 -4.03 -15.37
C PHE A 73 25.60 -5.27 -15.12
N LYS A 74 26.85 -5.25 -15.61
CA LYS A 74 27.88 -6.22 -15.19
C LYS A 74 28.51 -5.83 -13.85
N SER A 75 28.56 -4.52 -13.57
CA SER A 75 28.64 -3.95 -12.23
C SER A 75 27.22 -3.73 -11.73
N THR A 76 26.94 -4.10 -10.48
CA THR A 76 25.59 -4.03 -9.89
C THR A 76 25.57 -3.34 -8.54
N GLU A 77 26.61 -2.58 -8.18
CA GLU A 77 26.68 -1.95 -6.86
C GLU A 77 25.49 -1.03 -6.60
N TRP A 78 25.16 -0.18 -7.59
CA TRP A 78 23.99 0.68 -7.49
C TRP A 78 22.71 -0.15 -7.62
N TRP A 79 22.63 -1.09 -8.55
CA TRP A 79 21.45 -1.94 -8.74
C TRP A 79 21.08 -2.78 -7.50
N ASP A 80 22.08 -3.27 -6.77
CA ASP A 80 21.90 -4.07 -5.55
C ASP A 80 21.37 -3.22 -4.39
N ASN A 81 21.72 -1.93 -4.34
CA ASN A 81 21.16 -0.98 -3.39
C ASN A 81 19.77 -0.51 -3.84
N HIS A 82 19.62 -0.19 -5.12
CA HIS A 82 18.39 0.30 -5.73
C HIS A 82 17.19 -0.57 -5.44
N ARG A 83 17.35 -1.89 -5.54
CA ARG A 83 16.31 -2.87 -5.21
C ARG A 83 15.88 -2.86 -3.75
N LYS A 84 16.76 -2.46 -2.83
CA LYS A 84 16.51 -2.45 -1.39
C LYS A 84 15.91 -1.13 -0.91
N VAL A 85 16.32 -0.01 -1.53
CA VAL A 85 15.85 1.32 -1.13
C VAL A 85 14.54 1.71 -1.81
N ASN A 86 14.23 1.13 -2.98
CA ASN A 86 12.93 1.30 -3.64
C ASN A 86 12.06 0.07 -3.42
N ARG A 87 10.81 0.30 -3.02
CA ARG A 87 9.93 -0.75 -2.51
C ARG A 87 9.20 -1.56 -3.59
N HIS A 88 9.31 -1.17 -4.87
CA HIS A 88 8.61 -1.82 -5.98
C HIS A 88 9.34 -3.03 -6.61
N HIS A 89 10.57 -3.35 -6.19
CA HIS A 89 11.35 -4.46 -6.79
C HIS A 89 10.96 -5.85 -6.24
N LEU A 90 9.66 -6.12 -6.11
CA LEU A 90 9.11 -7.30 -5.42
C LEU A 90 9.29 -8.63 -6.18
N LEU A 91 9.78 -8.58 -7.42
CA LEU A 91 10.09 -9.78 -8.22
C LEU A 91 11.47 -10.37 -7.89
N VAL A 92 12.26 -9.70 -7.05
CA VAL A 92 13.58 -10.15 -6.61
C VAL A 92 13.61 -10.25 -5.09
N ALA A 93 14.12 -11.35 -4.55
CA ALA A 93 13.91 -11.71 -3.15
C ALA A 93 14.47 -10.70 -2.13
N ASP A 94 15.59 -10.06 -2.42
CA ASP A 94 16.21 -9.01 -1.60
C ASP A 94 15.61 -7.61 -1.84
N GLY A 95 14.69 -7.47 -2.80
CA GLY A 95 13.89 -6.26 -3.02
C GLY A 95 12.54 -6.28 -2.33
N VAL A 96 12.20 -7.37 -1.62
CA VAL A 96 10.97 -7.46 -0.82
C VAL A 96 11.26 -6.96 0.59
N PRO A 97 10.69 -5.83 1.03
CA PRO A 97 10.85 -5.37 2.41
C PRO A 97 10.04 -6.26 3.38
N ASP A 98 10.52 -6.39 4.62
CA ASP A 98 9.85 -7.20 5.66
C ASP A 98 8.41 -6.72 5.95
N ASP A 99 8.18 -5.42 5.79
CA ASP A 99 6.88 -4.75 5.96
C ASP A 99 6.18 -4.45 4.61
N VAL A 100 6.46 -5.23 3.57
CA VAL A 100 5.81 -5.10 2.25
C VAL A 100 4.30 -4.98 2.43
N ASN A 101 3.68 -4.07 1.69
CA ASN A 101 2.25 -3.78 1.77
C ASN A 101 1.64 -3.59 0.37
N LEU A 102 0.32 -3.45 0.28
CA LEU A 102 -0.36 -3.36 -1.02
C LEU A 102 0.00 -2.11 -1.84
N ILE A 103 0.52 -1.04 -1.22
CA ILE A 103 0.99 0.15 -1.95
C ILE A 103 2.24 -0.20 -2.76
N ASP A 104 3.16 -0.99 -2.18
CA ASP A 104 4.37 -1.46 -2.86
C ASP A 104 4.02 -2.35 -4.08
N VAL A 105 2.97 -3.16 -3.96
CA VAL A 105 2.46 -4.00 -5.05
C VAL A 105 1.88 -3.14 -6.17
N LEU A 106 1.12 -2.08 -5.82
CA LEU A 106 0.59 -1.15 -6.81
C LEU A 106 1.71 -0.38 -7.52
N ASP A 107 2.72 0.09 -6.80
CA ASP A 107 3.91 0.74 -7.37
C ASP A 107 4.64 -0.19 -8.34
N MET A 108 4.91 -1.45 -7.97
CA MET A 108 5.49 -2.47 -8.88
C MET A 108 4.67 -2.67 -10.16
N ILE A 109 3.35 -2.79 -10.03
CA ILE A 109 2.48 -2.96 -11.20
C ILE A 109 2.60 -1.74 -12.13
N VAL A 110 2.53 -0.53 -11.57
CA VAL A 110 2.63 0.71 -12.34
C VAL A 110 3.99 0.81 -13.02
N ASP A 111 5.10 0.62 -12.30
CA ASP A 111 6.46 0.64 -12.84
C ASP A 111 6.60 -0.32 -14.02
N CYS A 112 6.28 -1.59 -13.80
CA CYS A 112 6.46 -2.64 -14.80
C CYS A 112 5.62 -2.38 -16.06
N VAL A 113 4.37 -1.89 -15.90
CA VAL A 113 3.51 -1.56 -17.03
C VAL A 113 4.04 -0.35 -17.78
N MET A 114 4.39 0.74 -17.08
CA MET A 114 4.92 1.96 -17.71
C MET A 114 6.24 1.70 -18.42
N ALA A 115 7.17 0.99 -17.77
CA ALA A 115 8.46 0.61 -18.33
C ALA A 115 8.31 -0.35 -19.51
N GLY A 116 7.48 -1.39 -19.39
CA GLY A 116 7.27 -2.37 -20.46
C GLY A 116 6.66 -1.73 -21.71
N MET A 117 5.57 -0.98 -21.52
CA MET A 117 4.91 -0.25 -22.61
C MET A 117 5.82 0.80 -23.23
N GLY A 118 6.55 1.58 -22.42
CA GLY A 118 7.46 2.62 -22.90
C GLY A 118 8.67 2.09 -23.66
N ARG A 119 9.22 0.93 -23.28
CA ARG A 119 10.43 0.36 -23.91
C ARG A 119 10.13 -0.52 -25.12
N SER A 120 9.04 -1.30 -25.08
CA SER A 120 8.77 -2.35 -26.06
C SER A 120 7.34 -2.37 -26.61
N GLY A 121 6.43 -1.57 -26.04
CA GLY A 121 5.00 -1.65 -26.34
C GLY A 121 4.31 -2.89 -25.78
N SER A 122 4.97 -3.64 -24.89
CA SER A 122 4.44 -4.86 -24.29
C SER A 122 4.88 -5.02 -22.83
N VAL A 123 4.08 -5.73 -22.03
CA VAL A 123 4.39 -6.03 -20.63
C VAL A 123 4.60 -7.53 -20.51
N TYR A 124 5.77 -7.95 -20.04
CA TYR A 124 6.03 -9.36 -19.74
C TYR A 124 5.17 -9.82 -18.55
N PRO A 125 4.87 -11.12 -18.42
CA PRO A 125 4.11 -11.64 -17.29
C PRO A 125 4.78 -11.27 -15.95
N LEU A 126 4.03 -10.58 -15.08
CA LEU A 126 4.46 -10.27 -13.73
C LEU A 126 4.18 -11.47 -12.82
N ASN A 127 5.25 -12.20 -12.48
CA ASN A 127 5.19 -13.41 -11.68
C ASN A 127 5.61 -13.12 -10.23
N ILE A 128 4.79 -12.38 -9.49
CA ILE A 128 5.01 -12.16 -8.06
C ILE A 128 4.78 -13.47 -7.28
N ASP A 129 5.61 -13.75 -6.28
CA ASP A 129 5.38 -14.89 -5.38
C ASP A 129 4.08 -14.65 -4.58
N ALA A 130 3.18 -15.63 -4.59
CA ALA A 130 1.92 -15.57 -3.85
C ALA A 130 2.12 -15.27 -2.35
N LYS A 131 3.23 -15.71 -1.76
CA LYS A 131 3.57 -15.40 -0.37
C LYS A 131 3.79 -13.90 -0.15
N VAL A 132 4.41 -13.21 -1.11
CA VAL A 132 4.62 -11.76 -1.05
C VAL A 132 3.29 -11.04 -1.13
N LEU A 133 2.39 -11.46 -2.02
CA LEU A 133 1.05 -10.85 -2.14
C LEU A 133 0.21 -11.05 -0.87
N ILE A 134 0.26 -12.23 -0.25
CA ILE A 134 -0.42 -12.49 1.01
C ILE A 134 0.20 -11.69 2.16
N ALA A 135 1.53 -11.61 2.23
CA ALA A 135 2.22 -10.77 3.22
C ALA A 135 1.82 -9.30 3.06
N ALA A 136 1.81 -8.78 1.81
CA ALA A 136 1.39 -7.42 1.51
C ALA A 136 -0.04 -7.13 2.00
N PHE A 137 -0.97 -8.05 1.75
CA PHE A 137 -2.34 -7.94 2.25
C PHE A 137 -2.40 -7.91 3.79
N GLN A 138 -1.74 -8.87 4.45
CA GLN A 138 -1.75 -8.97 5.91
C GLN A 138 -1.11 -7.76 6.58
N ASN A 139 0.03 -7.31 6.06
CA ASN A 139 0.72 -6.13 6.55
C ASN A 139 -0.09 -4.85 6.35
N THR A 140 -0.82 -4.69 5.23
CA THR A 140 -1.75 -3.56 5.05
C THR A 140 -2.88 -3.57 6.09
N VAL A 141 -3.41 -4.75 6.45
CA VAL A 141 -4.42 -4.86 7.52
C VAL A 141 -3.85 -4.43 8.87
N GLU A 142 -2.66 -4.93 9.23
CA GLU A 142 -2.02 -4.57 10.50
C GLU A 142 -1.61 -3.09 10.55
N LEU A 143 -1.12 -2.53 9.44
CA LEU A 143 -0.84 -1.11 9.28
C LEU A 143 -2.08 -0.26 9.58
N LEU A 144 -3.21 -0.54 8.93
CA LEU A 144 -4.45 0.20 9.16
C LEU A 144 -4.94 0.07 10.60
N LYS A 145 -4.87 -1.13 11.19
CA LYS A 145 -5.24 -1.34 12.60
C LYS A 145 -4.39 -0.50 13.53
N ASN A 146 -3.08 -0.39 13.27
CA ASN A 146 -2.16 0.40 14.09
C ASN A 146 -2.38 1.90 13.94
N GLU A 147 -2.95 2.35 12.82
CA GLU A 147 -3.31 3.75 12.61
C GLU A 147 -4.64 4.15 13.22
N ILE A 148 -5.52 3.20 13.56
CA ILE A 148 -6.86 3.50 14.06
C ILE A 148 -6.88 3.73 15.58
N VAL A 149 -7.52 4.82 15.99
CA VAL A 149 -7.95 5.06 17.37
C VAL A 149 -9.48 5.02 17.41
N VAL A 150 -10.04 4.15 18.25
CA VAL A 150 -11.50 4.05 18.45
C VAL A 150 -11.91 4.90 19.64
N GLU A 151 -12.73 5.91 19.38
CA GLU A 151 -13.30 6.81 20.37
C GLU A 151 -14.63 6.24 20.89
N LYS A 152 -14.81 6.27 22.22
CA LYS A 152 -16.08 5.88 22.83
C LYS A 152 -17.10 6.98 22.56
N LYS A 153 -18.31 6.58 22.14
CA LYS A 153 -19.45 7.51 22.07
C LYS A 153 -19.82 7.90 23.50
N GLU A 154 -19.71 9.19 23.85
CA GLU A 154 -20.20 9.69 25.14
C GLU A 154 -21.73 9.47 25.23
N ALA A 155 -22.19 9.09 26.43
CA ALA A 155 -23.57 8.68 26.70
C ALA A 155 -24.55 9.85 26.74
#